data_AF-A0A820MQD5-F1
#
_entry.id   AF-A0A820MQD5-F1
#
_cell.length_a   1.000
_cell.length_b   1.000
_cell.length_c   1.000
_cell.angle_alpha   90.00
_cell.angle_beta   90.00
_cell.angle_gamma   90.00
#
_symmetry.space_group_name_H-M   'P 1'
#
loop_
_entity.id
_entity.type
_entity.pdbx_description
1 polymer ?
#
loop_
_entity_poly.entity_id
_entity_poly.type
_entity_poly.pdbx_seq_one_letter_code
_entity_poly.pdbx_strand_id
1 'polypeptide(L)'
;SKKESRGFFRGSRTSSERDPLVLLSRNHPELLEAQYTKNQAWKSDADTLGYPPADELKHEAFCQFKYLFNFRGVAASFRLRHLFLCGSLVLHVGSDWIEFFYERLQPWYHYIPVTTDLHDVENILLFAQNNDRLVSKIARQGRDFIWNSLTMENIEGYWKELLLEYYKLFGNDRKITMKTNFVQVERRSKP
;
A
#
# COMPACT_ATOMS: atom_id res chain seq x y z
N SER A 1 17.27 14.82 8.22
CA SER A 1 16.62 13.58 8.74
C SER A 1 17.72 12.55 9.01
N LYS A 2 17.58 11.71 10.05
CA LYS A 2 18.50 10.60 10.36
C LYS A 2 18.29 9.35 9.47
N LYS A 3 17.29 9.36 8.59
CA LYS A 3 16.96 8.22 7.71
C LYS A 3 18.00 8.03 6.61
N GLU A 4 18.27 6.79 6.24
CA GLU A 4 19.13 6.40 5.12
C GLU A 4 18.56 6.86 3.78
N SER A 5 19.37 7.51 2.95
CA SER A 5 19.00 7.99 1.62
C SER A 5 18.98 6.87 0.56
N ARG A 6 18.40 5.73 0.89
CA ARG A 6 18.27 4.53 0.05
C ARG A 6 16.81 4.15 -0.17
N GLY A 7 16.52 3.57 -1.33
CA GLY A 7 15.25 2.89 -1.58
C GLY A 7 15.14 1.63 -0.73
N PHE A 8 13.92 1.27 -0.34
CA PHE A 8 13.71 0.07 0.48
C PHE A 8 12.43 -0.70 0.13
N PHE A 9 12.56 -2.02 0.08
CA PHE A 9 11.46 -2.98 -0.01
C PHE A 9 11.81 -4.31 0.69
N ARG A 10 10.91 -4.81 1.54
CA ARG A 10 10.98 -6.17 2.09
C ARG A 10 9.62 -6.83 2.03
N GLY A 11 9.51 -7.97 1.36
CA GLY A 11 8.29 -8.77 1.30
C GLY A 11 8.36 -9.91 0.30
N SER A 12 7.35 -10.77 0.25
CA SER A 12 7.36 -11.94 -0.64
C SER A 12 7.03 -11.62 -2.10
N ARG A 13 7.34 -12.54 -3.03
CA ARG A 13 7.05 -12.43 -4.46
C ARG A 13 5.60 -12.77 -4.82
N THR A 14 4.65 -11.93 -4.40
CA THR A 14 3.21 -12.11 -4.72
C THR A 14 2.79 -11.51 -6.08
N SER A 15 3.72 -10.86 -6.78
CA SER A 15 3.58 -10.29 -8.12
C SER A 15 4.98 -10.19 -8.74
N SER A 16 5.10 -10.52 -10.02
CA SER A 16 6.36 -10.35 -10.77
C SER A 16 6.72 -8.89 -11.05
N GLU A 17 5.78 -7.94 -10.88
CA GLU A 17 6.07 -6.50 -10.97
C GLU A 17 7.11 -6.02 -9.95
N ARG A 18 7.36 -6.81 -8.90
CA ARG A 18 8.38 -6.53 -7.89
C ARG A 18 9.78 -6.94 -8.33
N ASP A 19 9.90 -7.79 -9.36
CA ASP A 19 11.17 -8.38 -9.79
C ASP A 19 12.18 -7.32 -10.24
N PRO A 20 11.82 -6.32 -11.07
CA PRO A 20 12.79 -5.34 -11.53
C PRO A 20 13.46 -4.58 -10.38
N LEU A 21 12.73 -4.29 -9.30
CA LEU A 21 13.28 -3.61 -8.13
C LEU A 21 14.28 -4.49 -7.36
N VAL A 22 13.93 -5.77 -7.16
CA VAL A 22 14.82 -6.72 -6.48
C VAL A 22 16.09 -6.97 -7.30
N LEU A 23 15.96 -7.11 -8.61
CA LEU A 23 17.10 -7.24 -9.51
C LEU A 23 17.97 -5.98 -9.52
N LEU A 24 17.36 -4.79 -9.55
CA LEU A 24 18.08 -3.54 -9.46
C LEU A 24 18.85 -3.41 -8.15
N SER A 25 18.24 -3.78 -7.01
CA SER A 25 18.94 -3.77 -5.71
C SER A 25 20.15 -4.70 -5.65
N ARG A 26 20.13 -5.83 -6.37
CA ARG A 26 21.29 -6.72 -6.48
C ARG A 26 22.44 -6.08 -7.24
N ASN A 27 22.13 -5.27 -8.25
CA ASN A 27 23.13 -4.58 -9.07
C ASN A 27 23.62 -3.26 -8.44
N HIS A 28 22.73 -2.57 -7.71
CA HIS A 28 22.95 -1.25 -7.11
C HIS A 28 22.54 -1.21 -5.62
N PRO A 29 23.19 -2.00 -4.75
CA PRO A 29 22.85 -2.04 -3.33
C PRO A 29 23.04 -0.70 -2.62
N GLU A 30 23.92 0.16 -3.12
CA GLU A 30 24.12 1.53 -2.64
C GLU A 30 22.91 2.44 -2.88
N LEU A 31 22.12 2.15 -3.92
CA LEU A 31 20.96 2.95 -4.31
C LEU A 31 19.69 2.49 -3.57
N LEU A 32 19.50 1.17 -3.45
CA LEU A 32 18.35 0.60 -2.74
C LEU A 32 18.59 -0.79 -2.16
N GLU A 33 17.76 -1.13 -1.18
CA GLU A 33 17.67 -2.45 -0.58
C GLU A 33 16.28 -3.07 -0.83
N ALA A 34 16.19 -4.00 -1.76
CA ALA A 34 14.97 -4.74 -2.07
C ALA A 34 15.23 -6.24 -2.06
N GLN A 35 14.57 -6.95 -1.15
CA GLN A 35 14.76 -8.40 -0.99
C GLN A 35 13.44 -9.15 -0.81
N TYR A 36 13.40 -10.37 -1.35
CA TYR A 36 12.26 -11.26 -1.21
C TYR A 36 12.29 -12.05 0.10
N THR A 37 11.15 -12.08 0.80
CA THR A 37 10.90 -12.97 1.95
C THR A 37 10.09 -14.20 1.52
N LYS A 38 10.01 -15.21 2.39
CA LYS A 38 9.09 -16.34 2.22
C LYS A 38 7.66 -15.95 2.61
N ASN A 39 6.67 -16.47 1.87
CA ASN A 39 5.28 -16.53 2.31
C ASN A 39 4.88 -18.01 2.48
N GLN A 40 3.66 -18.24 2.99
CA GLN A 40 3.14 -19.58 3.26
C GLN A 40 2.95 -20.45 2.00
N ALA A 41 2.92 -19.84 0.81
CA ALA A 41 2.74 -20.52 -0.47
C ALA A 41 4.07 -20.75 -1.22
N TRP A 42 5.22 -20.52 -0.58
CA TRP A 42 6.55 -20.73 -1.17
C TRP A 42 6.75 -22.18 -1.60
N LYS A 43 7.23 -22.40 -2.83
CA LYS A 43 7.45 -23.72 -3.41
C LYS A 43 8.90 -24.01 -3.76
N SER A 44 9.65 -23.00 -4.21
CA SER A 44 11.04 -23.19 -4.63
C SER A 44 11.83 -21.89 -4.61
N ASP A 45 13.14 -21.98 -4.82
CA ASP A 45 14.03 -20.82 -4.90
C ASP A 45 13.67 -19.85 -6.03
N ALA A 46 12.86 -20.28 -7.01
CA ALA A 46 12.32 -19.39 -8.02
C ALA A 46 11.42 -18.28 -7.42
N ASP A 47 10.76 -18.53 -6.29
CA ASP A 47 9.93 -17.55 -5.58
C ASP A 47 10.75 -16.44 -4.91
N THR A 48 12.07 -16.60 -4.81
CA THR A 48 13.02 -15.59 -4.33
C THR A 48 14.07 -15.25 -5.40
N LEU A 49 13.77 -15.55 -6.66
CA LEU A 49 14.67 -15.35 -7.82
C LEU A 49 16.06 -15.94 -7.60
N GLY A 50 16.12 -17.17 -7.09
CA GLY A 50 17.34 -17.98 -6.91
C GLY A 50 18.22 -17.60 -5.72
N TYR A 51 17.77 -16.68 -4.84
CA TYR A 51 18.54 -16.26 -3.66
C TYR A 51 17.90 -16.77 -2.36
N PRO A 52 18.67 -16.94 -1.28
CA PRO A 52 18.11 -17.23 0.03
C PRO A 52 17.05 -16.20 0.42
N PRO A 53 15.93 -16.64 1.03
CA PRO A 53 14.90 -15.73 1.50
C PRO A 53 15.47 -14.81 2.57
N ALA A 54 15.13 -13.53 2.49
CA ALA A 54 15.52 -12.58 3.50
C ALA A 54 14.56 -12.64 4.70
N ASP A 55 15.04 -12.22 5.87
CA ASP A 55 14.23 -12.20 7.08
C ASP A 55 13.04 -11.23 6.95
N GLU A 56 11.93 -11.61 7.57
CA GLU A 56 10.81 -10.71 7.79
C GLU A 56 11.18 -9.65 8.82
N LEU A 57 10.81 -8.40 8.53
CA LEU A 57 11.08 -7.27 9.39
C LEU A 57 9.75 -6.63 9.80
N LYS A 58 9.70 -6.11 11.02
CA LYS A 58 8.56 -5.32 11.48
C LYS A 58 8.50 -3.98 10.73
N HIS A 59 7.30 -3.42 10.61
CA HIS A 59 7.07 -2.19 9.84
C HIS A 59 7.89 -1.00 10.33
N GLU A 60 8.16 -0.92 11.64
CA GLU A 60 8.97 0.15 12.25
C GLU A 60 10.41 0.16 11.73
N ALA A 61 10.96 -1.01 11.39
CA ALA A 61 12.30 -1.11 10.83
C ALA A 61 12.38 -0.44 9.45
N PHE A 62 11.29 -0.41 8.68
CA PHE A 62 11.25 0.28 7.39
C PHE A 62 11.44 1.79 7.56
N CYS A 63 11.04 2.34 8.71
CA CYS A 63 11.09 3.76 8.96
C CYS A 63 12.51 4.33 9.07
N GLN A 64 13.56 3.51 9.02
CA GLN A 64 14.93 4.01 8.91
C GLN A 64 15.31 4.46 7.48
N PHE A 65 14.53 4.09 6.46
CA PHE A 65 14.80 4.45 5.06
C PHE A 65 13.98 5.65 4.59
N LYS A 66 14.55 6.49 3.73
CA LYS A 66 13.87 7.67 3.18
C LYS A 66 12.84 7.32 2.11
N TYR A 67 13.08 6.31 1.29
CA TYR A 67 12.23 6.00 0.13
C TYR A 67 11.67 4.58 0.23
N LEU A 68 10.35 4.45 0.39
CA LEU A 68 9.69 3.17 0.64
C LEU A 68 8.82 2.79 -0.55
N PHE A 69 9.07 1.63 -1.14
CA PHE A 69 8.31 1.15 -2.28
C PHE A 69 7.06 0.37 -1.86
N ASN A 70 5.94 0.71 -2.47
CA ASN A 70 4.72 -0.08 -2.44
C ASN A 70 4.45 -0.71 -3.81
N PHE A 71 4.03 -1.96 -3.79
CA PHE A 71 3.58 -2.71 -4.96
C PHE A 71 2.28 -3.42 -4.64
N ARG A 72 1.46 -3.63 -5.67
CA ARG A 72 0.40 -4.63 -5.62
C ARG A 72 0.98 -6.04 -5.42
N GLY A 73 0.13 -6.95 -4.96
CA GLY A 73 0.41 -8.39 -4.84
C GLY A 73 -0.58 -9.15 -5.72
N VAL A 74 -1.34 -10.04 -5.09
CA VAL A 74 -2.54 -10.64 -5.73
C VAL A 74 -3.57 -9.56 -6.06
N ALA A 75 -3.72 -8.57 -5.17
CA ALA A 75 -4.51 -7.35 -5.35
C ALA A 75 -3.75 -6.16 -4.74
N ALA A 76 -4.45 -5.12 -4.28
CA ALA A 76 -3.83 -4.05 -3.49
C ALA A 76 -3.11 -4.60 -2.24
N SER A 77 -2.07 -3.91 -1.76
CA SER A 77 -1.26 -4.37 -0.64
C SER A 77 -1.51 -3.55 0.61
N PHE A 78 -1.83 -4.24 1.71
CA PHE A 78 -1.95 -3.64 3.04
C PHE A 78 -0.67 -2.95 3.51
N ARG A 79 0.48 -3.16 2.86
CA ARG A 79 1.72 -2.44 3.13
C ARG A 79 1.55 -0.93 3.02
N LEU A 80 0.80 -0.45 2.00
CA LEU A 80 0.82 0.96 1.60
C LEU A 80 0.57 1.92 2.77
N ARG A 81 -0.52 1.71 3.52
CA ARG A 81 -0.89 2.59 4.65
C ARG A 81 0.18 2.66 5.74
N HIS A 82 0.91 1.57 5.99
CA HIS A 82 1.96 1.53 7.01
C HIS A 82 3.19 2.35 6.59
N LEU A 83 3.52 2.39 5.30
CA LEU A 83 4.70 3.13 4.81
C LEU A 83 4.57 4.64 5.04
N PHE A 84 3.37 5.19 4.82
CA PHE A 84 3.10 6.61 5.04
C PHE A 84 3.37 7.03 6.49
N LEU A 85 3.03 6.18 7.45
CA LEU A 85 3.20 6.47 8.88
C LEU A 85 4.66 6.61 9.30
N CYS A 86 5.60 6.07 8.52
CA CYS A 86 7.03 6.28 8.76
C CYS A 86 7.47 7.74 8.53
N GLY A 87 6.67 8.58 7.87
CA GLY A 87 7.13 9.90 7.40
C GLY A 87 8.28 9.80 6.38
N SER A 88 8.34 8.69 5.67
CA SER A 88 9.24 8.45 4.55
C SER A 88 8.49 8.73 3.24
N LEU A 89 9.23 9.04 2.17
CA LEU A 89 8.62 9.20 0.85
C LEU A 89 8.13 7.84 0.36
N VAL A 90 6.84 7.77 0.04
CA VAL A 90 6.26 6.57 -0.57
C VAL A 90 6.40 6.65 -2.09
N LEU A 91 6.93 5.57 -2.67
CA LEU A 91 7.00 5.32 -4.10
C LEU A 91 5.98 4.23 -4.42
N HIS A 92 4.85 4.60 -5.02
CA HIS A 92 3.76 3.66 -5.28
C HIS A 92 3.81 3.21 -6.75
N VAL A 93 4.09 1.92 -6.94
CA VAL A 93 4.16 1.30 -8.27
C VAL A 93 2.78 0.85 -8.73
N GLY A 94 2.41 1.25 -9.95
CA GLY A 94 1.14 0.94 -10.59
C GLY A 94 -0.06 1.71 -10.03
N SER A 95 -1.19 1.66 -10.74
CA SER A 95 -2.42 2.40 -10.38
C SER A 95 -3.71 1.57 -10.46
N ASP A 96 -3.65 0.33 -10.93
CA ASP A 96 -4.85 -0.46 -11.25
C ASP A 96 -5.54 -1.05 -10.01
N TRP A 97 -4.76 -1.32 -8.97
CA TRP A 97 -5.25 -1.99 -7.76
C TRP A 97 -5.49 -1.01 -6.63
N ILE A 98 -6.76 -0.91 -6.21
CA ILE A 98 -7.20 0.08 -5.23
C ILE A 98 -7.69 -0.54 -3.92
N GLU A 99 -7.57 0.21 -2.83
CA GLU A 99 -8.41 0.09 -1.64
C GLU A 99 -9.28 1.35 -1.54
N PHE A 100 -10.34 1.33 -0.72
CA PHE A 100 -11.34 2.42 -0.66
C PHE A 100 -10.77 3.84 -0.41
N PHE A 101 -9.59 3.96 0.20
CA PHE A 101 -8.96 5.25 0.50
C PHE A 101 -8.00 5.74 -0.60
N TYR A 102 -7.69 4.92 -1.62
CA TYR A 102 -6.67 5.24 -2.62
C TYR A 102 -7.09 6.41 -3.51
N GLU A 103 -8.37 6.56 -3.82
CA GLU A 103 -8.88 7.68 -4.65
C GLU A 103 -8.59 9.04 -4.03
N ARG A 104 -8.45 9.11 -2.70
CA ARG A 104 -8.07 10.33 -1.97
C ARG A 104 -6.57 10.51 -1.81
N LEU A 105 -5.76 9.49 -2.15
CA LEU A 105 -4.31 9.63 -2.28
C LEU A 105 -3.98 10.24 -3.65
N GLN A 106 -3.33 11.40 -3.65
CA GLN A 106 -3.04 12.16 -4.86
C GLN A 106 -1.57 11.98 -5.25
N PRO A 107 -1.28 11.54 -6.49
CA PRO A 107 0.09 11.42 -6.98
C PRO A 107 0.77 12.80 -6.99
N TRP A 108 2.08 12.82 -6.71
CA TRP A 108 2.92 14.02 -6.56
C TRP A 108 2.58 14.94 -5.38
N TYR A 109 1.51 14.65 -4.63
CA TYR A 109 1.14 15.37 -3.42
C TYR A 109 1.33 14.49 -2.17
N HIS A 110 0.74 13.29 -2.15
CA HIS A 110 0.90 12.35 -1.03
C HIS A 110 2.07 11.37 -1.25
N TYR A 111 2.35 10.98 -2.49
CA TYR A 111 3.37 9.99 -2.86
C TYR A 111 3.93 10.27 -4.27
N ILE A 112 5.01 9.61 -4.66
CA ILE A 112 5.50 9.64 -6.05
C ILE A 112 4.99 8.38 -6.77
N PRO A 113 4.22 8.52 -7.88
CA PRO A 113 3.81 7.37 -8.69
C PRO A 113 4.99 6.82 -9.48
N VAL A 114 5.04 5.50 -9.63
CA VAL A 114 6.07 4.79 -10.42
C VAL A 114 5.37 3.86 -11.39
N THR A 115 5.84 3.81 -12.63
CA THR A 115 5.30 2.91 -13.65
C THR A 115 5.63 1.45 -13.34
N THR A 116 4.76 0.54 -13.78
CA THR A 116 4.84 -0.90 -13.50
C THR A 116 6.08 -1.59 -14.07
N ASP A 117 6.69 -1.03 -15.10
CA ASP A 117 7.92 -1.53 -15.72
C ASP A 117 9.21 -1.05 -15.01
N LEU A 118 9.11 -0.08 -14.09
CA LEU A 118 10.19 0.49 -13.28
C LEU A 118 11.37 1.07 -14.09
N HIS A 119 11.19 1.36 -15.38
CA HIS A 119 12.31 1.84 -16.22
C HIS A 119 12.94 3.15 -15.69
N ASP A 120 12.13 4.00 -15.05
CA ASP A 120 12.56 5.30 -14.50
C ASP A 120 12.95 5.26 -13.02
N VAL A 121 12.97 4.09 -12.37
CA VAL A 121 13.13 4.02 -10.90
C VAL A 121 14.45 4.62 -10.42
N GLU A 122 15.54 4.44 -11.17
CA GLU A 122 16.85 5.04 -10.85
C GLU A 122 16.79 6.56 -10.94
N ASN A 123 16.21 7.09 -12.03
CA ASN A 123 16.02 8.52 -12.24
C ASN A 123 15.15 9.14 -11.13
N ILE A 124 14.10 8.44 -10.71
CA ILE A 124 13.22 8.87 -9.62
C ILE A 124 13.96 8.91 -8.28
N LEU A 125 14.80 7.92 -7.98
CA LEU A 125 15.60 7.90 -6.76
C LEU A 125 16.66 9.01 -6.75
N LEU A 126 17.35 9.24 -7.88
CA LEU A 126 18.30 10.33 -8.05
C LEU A 126 17.61 11.70 -7.93
N PHE A 127 16.43 11.86 -8.55
CA PHE A 127 15.60 13.04 -8.38
C PHE A 127 15.26 13.27 -6.91
N ALA A 128 14.82 12.23 -6.19
CA ALA A 128 14.46 12.34 -4.78
C ALA A 128 15.64 12.74 -3.89
N GLN A 129 16.82 12.15 -4.15
CA GLN A 129 18.07 12.49 -3.45
C GLN A 129 18.49 13.95 -3.69
N ASN A 130 18.35 14.44 -4.92
CA ASN A 130 18.70 15.82 -5.28
C ASN A 130 17.66 16.87 -4.85
N ASN A 131 16.46 16.44 -4.44
CA ASN A 131 15.33 17.32 -4.09
C ASN A 131 14.79 17.06 -2.67
N ASP A 132 15.67 16.84 -1.69
CA ASP A 132 15.32 16.42 -0.33
C ASP A 132 14.21 17.25 0.33
N ARG A 133 14.23 18.59 0.17
CA ARG A 133 13.20 19.48 0.73
C ARG A 133 11.83 19.24 0.11
N LEU A 134 11.77 19.04 -1.20
CA LEU A 134 10.53 18.77 -1.93
C LEU A 134 9.96 17.41 -1.54
N VAL A 135 10.78 16.36 -1.59
CA VAL A 135 10.30 15.01 -1.25
C VAL A 135 9.95 14.85 0.22
N SER A 136 10.63 15.58 1.12
CA SER A 136 10.24 15.65 2.54
C SER A 136 8.86 16.28 2.73
N LYS A 137 8.47 17.25 1.89
CA LYS A 137 7.12 17.84 1.90
C LYS A 137 6.08 16.81 1.48
N ILE A 138 6.33 16.06 0.40
CA ILE A 138 5.44 14.99 -0.08
C ILE A 138 5.29 13.89 0.98
N ALA A 139 6.40 13.42 1.55
CA ALA A 139 6.41 12.40 2.61
C ALA A 139 5.56 12.82 3.82
N ARG A 140 5.69 14.09 4.25
CA ARG A 140 4.86 14.64 5.34
C ARG A 140 3.39 14.72 4.94
N GLN A 141 3.07 15.20 3.74
CA GLN A 141 1.69 15.28 3.28
C GLN A 141 1.02 13.90 3.22
N GLY A 142 1.71 12.87 2.71
CA GLY A 142 1.20 11.50 2.71
C GLY A 142 1.01 10.93 4.12
N ARG A 143 1.97 11.17 5.03
CA ARG A 143 1.84 10.80 6.44
C ARG A 143 0.62 11.47 7.08
N ASP A 144 0.50 12.77 6.94
CA ASP A 144 -0.56 13.57 7.56
C ASP A 144 -1.94 13.16 7.01
N PHE A 145 -2.03 12.83 5.72
CA PHE A 145 -3.26 12.30 5.14
C PHE A 145 -3.69 11.00 5.83
N ILE A 146 -2.80 10.01 5.94
CA ILE A 146 -3.13 8.73 6.58
C ILE A 146 -3.42 8.92 8.08
N TRP A 147 -2.61 9.73 8.76
CA TRP A 147 -2.78 10.00 10.20
C TRP A 147 -4.13 10.63 10.53
N ASN A 148 -4.59 11.58 9.72
CA ASN A 148 -5.82 12.33 9.99
C ASN A 148 -7.06 11.69 9.34
N SER A 149 -6.90 11.01 8.20
CA SER A 149 -8.05 10.55 7.39
C SER A 149 -8.34 9.06 7.51
N LEU A 150 -7.34 8.22 7.83
CA LEU A 150 -7.51 6.76 7.91
C LEU A 150 -7.59 6.28 9.38
N THR A 151 -8.34 7.01 10.19
CA THR A 151 -8.62 6.67 11.60
C THR A 151 -9.67 5.58 11.71
N MET A 152 -9.75 4.90 12.87
CA MET A 152 -10.80 3.90 13.11
C MET A 152 -12.20 4.50 13.02
N GLU A 153 -12.39 5.73 13.51
CA GLU A 153 -13.65 6.47 13.39
C GLU A 153 -14.05 6.67 11.92
N ASN A 154 -13.11 7.07 11.05
CA ASN A 154 -13.40 7.26 9.63
C ASN A 154 -13.63 5.92 8.90
N ILE A 155 -12.97 4.84 9.32
CA ILE A 155 -13.21 3.49 8.78
C ILE A 155 -14.63 3.03 9.14
N GLU A 156 -15.04 3.17 10.40
CA GLU A 156 -16.39 2.85 10.86
C GLU A 156 -17.45 3.72 10.18
N GLY A 157 -17.17 5.02 10.03
CA GLY A 157 -18.00 5.97 9.31
C GLY A 157 -18.19 5.57 7.84
N TYR A 158 -17.11 5.21 7.15
CA TYR A 158 -17.16 4.72 5.77
C TYR A 158 -18.03 3.46 5.65
N TRP A 159 -17.86 2.49 6.53
CA TRP A 159 -18.69 1.28 6.53
C TRP A 159 -20.17 1.58 6.75
N LYS A 160 -20.48 2.47 7.72
CA LYS A 160 -21.85 2.88 8.00
C LYS A 160 -22.49 3.54 6.79
N GLU A 161 -21.81 4.51 6.18
CA GLU A 161 -22.33 5.22 4.99
C GLU A 161 -22.48 4.28 3.80
N LEU A 162 -21.47 3.44 3.52
CA LEU A 162 -21.52 2.44 2.45
C LEU A 162 -22.74 1.53 2.58
N LEU A 163 -22.99 0.98 3.77
CA LEU A 163 -24.10 0.08 4.01
C LEU A 163 -25.47 0.80 3.92
N LEU A 164 -25.54 2.04 4.38
CA LEU A 164 -26.77 2.86 4.29
C LEU A 164 -27.09 3.25 2.85
N GLU A 165 -26.11 3.69 2.06
CA GLU A 165 -26.30 4.01 0.65
C GLU A 165 -26.62 2.77 -0.17
N TYR A 166 -25.93 1.65 0.08
CA TYR A 166 -26.26 0.38 -0.53
C TYR A 166 -27.69 -0.09 -0.20
N TYR A 167 -28.13 0.13 1.05
CA TYR A 167 -29.49 -0.23 1.46
C TYR A 167 -30.57 0.50 0.66
N LYS A 168 -30.37 1.79 0.33
CA LYS A 168 -31.33 2.59 -0.46
C LYS A 168 -31.61 1.98 -1.84
N LEU A 169 -30.69 1.21 -2.40
CA LEU A 169 -30.86 0.54 -3.69
C LEU A 169 -31.93 -0.56 -3.67
N PHE A 170 -32.30 -1.08 -2.49
CA PHE A 170 -33.34 -2.11 -2.36
C PHE A 170 -34.75 -1.53 -2.31
N GLY A 171 -34.93 -0.22 -2.18
CA GLY A 171 -36.25 0.40 -2.01
C GLY A 171 -36.96 -0.01 -0.71
N ASN A 172 -38.26 0.30 -0.60
CA ASN A 172 -39.08 -0.01 0.58
C ASN A 172 -39.63 -1.45 0.61
N ASP A 173 -39.15 -2.33 -0.28
CA ASP A 173 -39.69 -3.68 -0.43
C ASP A 173 -39.11 -4.67 0.59
N ARG A 174 -38.25 -4.24 1.51
CA ARG A 174 -37.63 -5.12 2.52
C ARG A 174 -38.05 -4.79 3.96
N LYS A 175 -38.22 -5.83 4.77
CA LYS A 175 -38.40 -5.79 6.22
C LYS A 175 -37.13 -6.35 6.86
N ILE A 176 -36.50 -5.56 7.73
CA ILE A 176 -35.32 -5.96 8.49
C ILE A 176 -35.76 -6.27 9.92
N THR A 177 -35.37 -7.43 10.44
CA THR A 177 -35.60 -7.83 11.83
C THR A 177 -34.27 -8.24 12.46
N MET A 178 -33.89 -7.57 13.55
CA MET A 178 -32.72 -7.97 14.34
C MET A 178 -33.08 -9.20 15.18
N LYS A 179 -32.31 -10.28 15.04
CA LYS A 179 -32.39 -11.49 15.88
C LYS A 179 -31.09 -11.63 16.67
N THR A 180 -31.10 -12.45 17.72
CA THR A 180 -29.97 -12.63 18.64
C THR A 180 -28.65 -12.97 17.92
N ASN A 181 -28.72 -13.77 16.85
CA ASN A 181 -27.53 -14.29 16.15
C ASN A 181 -27.43 -13.87 14.68
N PHE A 182 -28.44 -13.19 14.12
CA PHE A 182 -28.45 -12.80 12.72
C PHE A 182 -29.41 -11.63 12.45
N VAL A 183 -29.24 -10.97 11.31
CA VAL A 183 -30.18 -9.98 10.79
C VAL A 183 -31.04 -10.66 9.73
N GLN A 184 -32.35 -10.76 9.97
CA GLN A 184 -33.30 -11.33 9.02
C GLN A 184 -33.78 -10.24 8.07
N VAL A 185 -33.66 -10.47 6.76
CA VAL A 185 -34.11 -9.54 5.71
C VAL A 185 -35.12 -10.26 4.83
N GLU A 186 -36.36 -9.80 4.85
CA GLU A 186 -37.48 -10.41 4.10
C GLU A 186 -38.03 -9.41 3.09
N ARG A 187 -38.55 -9.89 1.95
CA ARG A 187 -39.39 -9.04 1.10
C ARG A 187 -40.71 -8.76 1.82
N ARG A 188 -41.12 -7.50 1.89
CA ARG A 188 -42.48 -7.12 2.25
C ARG A 188 -43.41 -7.72 1.20
N SER A 189 -44.44 -8.41 1.66
CA SER A 189 -45.54 -8.83 0.80
C SER A 189 -46.11 -7.59 0.09
N LYS A 190 -46.32 -7.70 -1.23
CA LYS A 190 -47.12 -6.69 -1.93
C LYS A 190 -48.52 -6.68 -1.28
N PRO A 191 -49.13 -5.50 -1.13
CA PRO A 191 -50.52 -5.41 -0.70
C PRO A 191 -51.43 -6.19 -1.64
#